data_AF-A0A2K8XPC3-F1
#
_entry.id   AF-A0A2K8XPC3-F1
#
_cell.length_a   1.000
_cell.length_b   1.000
_cell.length_c   1.000
_cell.angle_alpha   90.00
_cell.angle_beta   90.00
_cell.angle_gamma   90.00
#
_symmetry.space_group_name_H-M   'P 1'
#
loop_
_entity.id
_entity.type
_entity.pdbx_description
1 polymer ?
#
loop_
_entity_poly.entity_id
_entity_poly.type
_entity_poly.pdbx_seq_one_letter_code
_entity_poly.pdbx_strand_id
1 'polypeptide(L)'
;MNEFYSISTNENLPETEFELRNLGKQMVSATIGKPSRGGWGERTYSSQTFYRETTTKDYDEQFAYKLMNFQPVYDLEKILNFHKDFYIKKQNGKKDEFEKHIKYVVYPLIVKKRNSETQQELITDWLDKNMTDKKKNNGKLRMDFGDINSPTQFQINSDNSVQTQKIEYSNEDISKIFELIRKDLKGINNSESQELSAEIEKTESKLNNGKDIKTRLLIIGELIKDIGIGTFTSLLSSPIYEMVKPMLGI
;
A
#
# COMPACT_ATOMS: atom_id res chain seq x y z
N MET A 1 -20.26 -12.44 -20.42
CA MET A 1 -19.20 -12.37 -21.46
C MET A 1 -18.11 -11.43 -20.93
N ASN A 2 -16.86 -11.50 -21.39
CA ASN A 2 -15.79 -10.64 -20.85
C ASN A 2 -16.00 -9.17 -21.25
N GLU A 3 -16.15 -8.30 -20.25
CA GLU A 3 -16.34 -6.85 -20.44
C GLU A 3 -15.10 -6.03 -20.12
N PHE A 4 -14.16 -6.57 -19.32
CA PHE A 4 -13.04 -5.83 -18.73
C PHE A 4 -11.78 -5.86 -19.57
N TYR A 5 -11.52 -6.94 -20.31
CA TYR A 5 -10.23 -7.16 -20.95
C TYR A 5 -10.32 -7.18 -22.47
N SER A 6 -9.30 -6.63 -23.13
CA SER A 6 -9.09 -6.86 -24.55
C SER A 6 -8.83 -8.34 -24.81
N ILE A 7 -9.62 -8.92 -25.70
CA ILE A 7 -9.51 -10.30 -26.15
C ILE A 7 -9.19 -10.31 -27.64
N SER A 8 -8.39 -11.28 -28.04
CA SER A 8 -8.10 -11.54 -29.44
C SER A 8 -9.36 -11.92 -30.20
N THR A 9 -9.44 -11.52 -31.47
CA THR A 9 -10.50 -11.97 -32.39
C THR A 9 -10.34 -13.46 -32.70
N ASN A 10 -9.10 -13.95 -32.79
CA ASN A 10 -8.76 -15.34 -33.02
C ASN A 10 -8.70 -16.14 -31.70
N GLU A 11 -9.37 -17.30 -31.67
CA GLU A 11 -9.40 -18.19 -30.49
C GLU A 11 -8.04 -18.83 -30.16
N ASN A 12 -7.18 -18.99 -31.16
CA ASN A 12 -5.94 -19.76 -31.00
C ASN A 12 -4.75 -18.92 -30.54
N LEU A 13 -4.63 -17.66 -30.97
CA LEU A 13 -3.46 -16.81 -30.73
C LEU A 13 -3.86 -15.34 -30.58
N PRO A 14 -3.31 -14.61 -29.59
CA PRO A 14 -3.55 -13.19 -29.46
C PRO A 14 -2.83 -12.40 -30.55
N GLU A 15 -3.47 -11.33 -31.05
CA GLU A 15 -2.90 -10.51 -32.13
C GLU A 15 -1.79 -9.60 -31.61
N THR A 16 -1.91 -9.19 -30.34
CA THR A 16 -0.90 -8.41 -29.63
C THR A 16 -0.40 -9.15 -28.40
N GLU A 17 0.85 -8.87 -28.01
CA GLU A 17 1.46 -9.44 -26.80
C GLU A 17 0.65 -9.12 -25.54
N PHE A 18 -0.14 -8.05 -25.54
CA PHE A 18 -0.95 -7.63 -24.41
C PHE A 18 -2.35 -8.26 -24.38
N GLU A 19 -2.92 -8.70 -25.49
CA GLU A 19 -4.27 -9.30 -25.55
C GLU A 19 -4.44 -10.67 -24.88
N LEU A 20 -5.60 -10.87 -24.25
CA LEU A 20 -5.99 -12.19 -23.76
C LEU A 20 -6.46 -13.09 -24.91
N ARG A 21 -6.25 -14.41 -24.78
CA ARG A 21 -6.81 -15.36 -25.75
C ARG A 21 -8.32 -15.42 -25.57
N ASN A 22 -9.05 -15.46 -26.66
CA ASN A 22 -10.48 -15.69 -26.61
C ASN A 22 -10.78 -17.13 -26.17
N LEU A 23 -11.36 -17.29 -24.98
CA LEU A 23 -11.75 -18.58 -24.40
C LEU A 23 -13.02 -19.18 -25.04
N GLY A 24 -13.68 -18.46 -25.96
CA GLY A 24 -14.90 -18.91 -26.63
C GLY A 24 -16.09 -19.05 -25.67
N LYS A 25 -17.14 -19.76 -26.12
CA LYS A 25 -18.36 -20.00 -25.33
C LYS A 25 -18.22 -21.14 -24.32
N GLN A 26 -17.35 -22.10 -24.62
CA GLN A 26 -17.17 -23.29 -23.81
C GLN A 26 -15.69 -23.65 -23.67
N MET A 27 -15.32 -24.15 -22.50
CA MET A 27 -13.97 -24.59 -22.16
C MET A 27 -13.98 -26.06 -21.74
N VAL A 28 -12.83 -26.72 -21.91
CA VAL A 28 -12.63 -28.06 -21.38
C VAL A 28 -12.63 -28.01 -19.84
N SER A 29 -13.56 -28.74 -19.23
CA SER A 29 -13.67 -28.88 -17.78
C SER A 29 -12.89 -30.10 -17.27
N ALA A 30 -12.96 -31.21 -18.00
CA ALA A 30 -12.28 -32.45 -17.67
C ALA A 30 -12.09 -33.28 -18.93
N THR A 31 -10.98 -34.00 -19.01
CA THR A 31 -10.75 -35.05 -20.00
C THR A 31 -10.52 -36.36 -19.26
N ILE A 32 -11.43 -37.31 -19.41
CA ILE A 32 -11.34 -38.63 -18.79
C ILE A 32 -10.89 -39.61 -19.86
N GLY A 33 -9.69 -40.15 -19.69
CA GLY A 33 -9.10 -41.13 -20.59
C GLY A 33 -8.94 -42.48 -19.91
N LYS A 34 -9.16 -43.56 -20.67
CA LYS A 34 -8.80 -44.91 -20.27
C LYS A 34 -7.86 -45.52 -21.33
N PRO A 35 -6.61 -45.84 -20.96
CA PRO A 35 -5.77 -46.68 -21.78
C PRO A 35 -6.28 -48.12 -21.70
N SER A 36 -6.60 -48.69 -22.86
CA SER A 36 -6.94 -50.11 -23.03
C SER A 36 -5.75 -50.80 -23.68
N ARG A 37 -5.47 -52.04 -23.27
CA ARG A 37 -4.43 -52.86 -23.87
C ARG A 37 -5.06 -54.13 -24.43
N GLY A 38 -4.93 -54.33 -25.74
CA GLY A 38 -5.38 -55.55 -26.39
C GLY A 38 -4.49 -56.75 -26.04
N GLY A 39 -4.97 -57.97 -26.35
CA GLY A 39 -4.25 -59.23 -26.07
C GLY A 39 -2.85 -59.33 -26.72
N TRP A 40 -2.58 -58.54 -27.76
CA TRP A 40 -1.30 -58.48 -28.46
C TRP A 40 -0.42 -57.29 -28.06
N GLY A 41 -0.78 -56.56 -27.00
CA GLY A 41 0.05 -55.50 -26.42
C GLY A 41 -0.15 -54.10 -27.01
N GLU A 42 -0.96 -53.94 -28.07
CA GLU A 42 -1.37 -52.66 -28.62
C GLU A 42 -2.13 -51.82 -27.59
N ARG A 43 -1.75 -50.54 -27.46
CA ARG A 43 -2.39 -49.58 -26.57
C ARG A 43 -3.39 -48.74 -27.35
N THR A 44 -4.67 -48.88 -27.04
CA THR A 44 -5.73 -48.01 -27.54
C THR A 44 -6.11 -47.01 -26.46
N TYR A 45 -6.19 -45.73 -26.83
CA TYR A 45 -6.59 -44.67 -25.91
C TYR A 45 -8.00 -44.23 -26.27
N SER A 46 -8.92 -44.37 -25.33
CA SER A 46 -10.23 -43.73 -25.41
C SER A 46 -10.23 -42.53 -24.46
N SER A 47 -10.63 -41.37 -24.95
CA SER A 47 -10.83 -40.19 -24.11
C SER A 47 -12.20 -39.58 -24.37
N GLN A 48 -12.82 -39.10 -23.30
CA GLN A 48 -14.02 -38.30 -23.33
C GLN A 48 -13.72 -36.95 -22.71
N THR A 49 -14.04 -35.89 -23.44
CA THR A 49 -13.83 -34.50 -23.00
C THR A 49 -15.17 -33.90 -22.61
N PHE A 50 -15.24 -33.33 -21.41
CA PHE A 50 -16.40 -32.64 -20.89
C PHE A 50 -16.19 -31.14 -20.99
N TYR A 51 -17.16 -30.44 -21.55
CA TYR A 51 -17.12 -29.00 -21.72
C TYR A 51 -18.03 -28.31 -20.71
N ARG A 52 -17.62 -27.12 -20.27
CA ARG A 52 -18.43 -26.21 -19.45
C ARG A 52 -18.49 -24.84 -20.11
N GLU A 53 -19.47 -24.04 -19.75
CA GLU A 53 -19.55 -22.65 -20.22
C GLU A 53 -18.41 -21.80 -19.66
N THR A 54 -17.94 -20.88 -20.50
CA THR A 54 -16.93 -19.89 -20.14
C THR A 54 -17.55 -18.80 -19.28
N THR A 55 -16.99 -18.58 -18.09
CA THR A 55 -17.43 -17.58 -17.12
C THR A 55 -16.51 -16.37 -17.13
N THR A 56 -16.94 -15.26 -16.52
CA THR A 56 -16.10 -14.07 -16.34
C THR A 56 -14.85 -14.37 -15.52
N LYS A 57 -14.99 -15.21 -14.50
CA LYS A 57 -13.89 -15.67 -13.64
C LYS A 57 -12.77 -16.34 -14.44
N ASP A 58 -13.10 -17.05 -15.51
CA ASP A 58 -12.09 -17.72 -16.35
C ASP A 58 -11.17 -16.70 -17.05
N TYR A 59 -11.73 -15.56 -17.47
CA TYR A 59 -10.94 -14.46 -18.00
C TYR A 59 -10.14 -13.74 -16.92
N ASP A 60 -10.66 -13.62 -15.69
CA ASP A 60 -9.91 -13.07 -14.55
C ASP A 60 -8.70 -13.94 -14.19
N GLU A 61 -8.86 -15.26 -14.18
CA GLU A 61 -7.78 -16.22 -13.95
C GLU A 61 -6.75 -16.19 -15.07
N GLN A 62 -7.21 -16.10 -16.33
CA GLN A 62 -6.34 -15.95 -17.49
C GLN A 62 -5.54 -14.64 -17.44
N PHE A 63 -6.18 -13.54 -17.04
CA PHE A 63 -5.53 -12.24 -16.89
C PHE A 63 -4.49 -12.25 -15.77
N ALA A 64 -4.83 -12.80 -14.61
CA ALA A 64 -3.90 -12.99 -13.49
C ALA A 64 -2.69 -13.86 -13.91
N TYR A 65 -2.93 -14.96 -14.63
CA TYR A 65 -1.86 -15.80 -15.16
C TYR A 65 -0.96 -15.04 -16.14
N LYS A 66 -1.54 -14.18 -16.98
CA LYS A 66 -0.77 -13.37 -17.91
C LYS A 66 0.12 -12.36 -17.19
N LEU A 67 -0.41 -11.65 -16.20
CA LEU A 67 0.39 -10.73 -15.37
C LEU A 67 1.55 -11.44 -14.67
N MET A 68 1.32 -12.65 -14.15
CA MET A 68 2.35 -13.45 -13.49
C MET A 68 3.50 -13.85 -14.43
N ASN A 69 3.20 -14.17 -15.68
CA ASN A 69 4.17 -14.67 -16.65
C ASN A 69 4.66 -13.61 -17.65
N PHE A 70 4.23 -12.36 -17.48
CA PHE A 70 4.61 -11.29 -18.40
C PHE A 70 6.11 -10.99 -18.27
N GLN A 71 6.78 -10.89 -19.41
CA GLN A 71 8.21 -10.58 -19.48
C GLN A 71 8.43 -9.48 -20.51
N PRO A 72 9.26 -8.47 -20.20
CA PRO A 72 9.96 -8.28 -18.94
C PRO A 72 9.03 -7.84 -17.79
N VAL A 73 9.32 -8.26 -16.56
CA VAL A 73 8.45 -8.03 -15.39
C VAL A 73 8.19 -6.53 -15.12
N TYR A 74 9.17 -5.66 -15.36
CA TYR A 74 9.02 -4.21 -15.15
C TYR A 74 8.04 -3.54 -16.13
N ASP A 75 7.66 -4.21 -17.21
CA ASP A 75 6.69 -3.70 -18.19
C ASP A 75 5.23 -4.09 -17.84
N LEU A 76 5.00 -4.64 -16.65
CA LEU A 76 3.67 -5.03 -16.18
C LEU A 76 2.67 -3.86 -16.15
N GLU A 77 3.14 -2.62 -15.95
CA GLU A 77 2.29 -1.44 -16.05
C GLU A 77 1.71 -1.24 -17.47
N LYS A 78 2.45 -1.62 -18.52
CA LYS A 78 2.00 -1.47 -19.92
C LYS A 78 0.80 -2.34 -20.21
N ILE A 79 0.81 -3.59 -19.75
CA ILE A 79 -0.33 -4.50 -19.94
C ILE A 79 -1.55 -4.03 -19.14
N LEU A 80 -1.37 -3.58 -17.90
CA LEU A 80 -2.47 -3.01 -17.10
C LEU A 80 -3.09 -1.78 -17.79
N ASN A 81 -2.26 -0.87 -18.29
CA ASN A 81 -2.72 0.32 -19.01
C ASN A 81 -3.41 -0.03 -20.33
N PHE A 82 -2.89 -1.00 -21.08
CA PHE A 82 -3.50 -1.45 -22.33
C PHE A 82 -4.94 -1.94 -22.12
N HIS A 83 -5.16 -2.78 -21.10
CA HIS A 83 -6.49 -3.29 -20.77
C HIS A 83 -7.41 -2.22 -20.19
N LYS A 84 -6.87 -1.31 -19.39
CA LYS A 84 -7.60 -0.15 -18.87
C LYS A 84 -8.09 0.76 -20.00
N ASP A 85 -7.21 1.10 -20.93
CA ASP A 85 -7.54 1.96 -22.07
C ASP A 85 -8.59 1.30 -22.97
N PHE A 86 -8.49 -0.02 -23.18
CA PHE A 86 -9.50 -0.79 -23.88
C PHE A 86 -10.86 -0.69 -23.19
N TYR A 87 -10.91 -0.91 -21.88
CA TYR A 87 -12.15 -0.84 -21.09
C TYR A 87 -12.79 0.55 -21.17
N ILE A 88 -12.00 1.62 -20.99
CA ILE A 88 -12.48 2.99 -21.07
C ILE A 88 -13.01 3.31 -22.48
N LYS A 89 -12.25 2.98 -23.53
CA LYS A 89 -12.60 3.31 -24.92
C LYS A 89 -13.79 2.51 -25.45
N LYS A 90 -13.89 1.22 -25.12
CA LYS A 90 -14.89 0.33 -25.73
C LYS A 90 -16.20 0.25 -24.94
N GLN A 91 -16.15 0.38 -23.62
CA GLN A 91 -17.33 0.21 -22.75
C GLN A 91 -17.90 1.55 -22.24
N ASN A 92 -17.29 2.68 -22.60
CA ASN A 92 -17.53 3.95 -21.90
C ASN A 92 -17.34 3.77 -20.37
N GLY A 93 -16.46 2.84 -20.01
CA GLY A 93 -16.35 2.29 -18.66
C GLY A 93 -15.81 3.32 -17.69
N LYS A 94 -16.30 3.31 -16.45
CA LYS A 94 -15.76 4.19 -15.41
C LYS A 94 -14.37 3.70 -15.05
N LYS A 95 -13.35 4.55 -15.24
CA LYS A 95 -11.93 4.30 -14.91
C LYS A 95 -11.75 3.50 -13.60
N ASP A 96 -12.57 3.84 -12.62
CA ASP A 96 -12.48 3.35 -11.24
C ASP A 96 -13.07 1.96 -11.05
N GLU A 97 -13.99 1.53 -11.91
CA GLU A 97 -14.53 0.17 -11.89
C GLU A 97 -13.46 -0.82 -12.33
N PHE A 98 -12.66 -0.48 -13.35
CA PHE A 98 -11.50 -1.29 -13.74
C PHE A 98 -10.50 -1.40 -12.60
N GLU A 99 -10.11 -0.28 -11.98
CA GLU A 99 -9.14 -0.29 -10.87
C GLU A 99 -9.65 -1.11 -9.68
N LYS A 100 -10.94 -0.97 -9.32
CA LYS A 100 -11.57 -1.80 -8.28
C LYS A 100 -11.56 -3.28 -8.64
N HIS A 101 -11.83 -3.61 -9.91
CA HIS A 101 -11.78 -4.99 -10.39
C HIS A 101 -10.38 -5.59 -10.24
N ILE A 102 -9.34 -4.84 -10.61
CA ILE A 102 -7.95 -5.26 -10.40
C ILE A 102 -7.67 -5.48 -8.90
N LYS A 103 -8.06 -4.54 -8.04
CA LYS A 103 -7.80 -4.60 -6.59
C LYS A 103 -8.52 -5.74 -5.87
N TYR A 104 -9.79 -5.97 -6.18
CA TYR A 104 -10.65 -6.88 -5.40
C TYR A 104 -10.86 -8.24 -6.04
N VAL A 105 -10.62 -8.39 -7.34
CA VAL A 105 -10.84 -9.66 -8.07
C VAL A 105 -9.52 -10.25 -8.54
N VAL A 106 -8.71 -9.49 -9.31
CA VAL A 106 -7.49 -10.02 -9.93
C VAL A 106 -6.36 -10.16 -8.91
N TYR A 107 -6.13 -9.14 -8.08
CA TYR A 107 -5.03 -9.13 -7.12
C TYR A 107 -5.08 -10.31 -6.13
N PRO A 108 -6.23 -10.68 -5.53
CA PRO A 108 -6.32 -11.89 -4.70
C PRO A 108 -5.97 -13.20 -5.43
N LEU A 109 -6.15 -13.28 -6.75
CA LEU A 109 -5.75 -14.46 -7.54
C LEU A 109 -4.23 -14.55 -7.68
N ILE A 110 -3.55 -13.40 -7.74
CA ILE A 110 -2.09 -13.28 -7.86
C ILE A 110 -1.42 -13.59 -6.53
N VAL A 111 -1.92 -13.05 -5.42
CA VAL A 111 -1.39 -13.30 -4.06
C VAL A 111 -1.36 -14.79 -3.71
N LYS A 112 -2.30 -15.58 -4.24
CA LYS A 112 -2.36 -17.04 -4.03
C LYS A 112 -1.29 -17.83 -4.81
N LYS A 113 -0.57 -17.21 -5.73
CA LYS A 113 0.46 -17.86 -6.56
C LYS A 113 1.83 -17.75 -5.88
N ARG A 114 2.65 -18.79 -6.05
CA ARG A 114 4.04 -18.79 -5.56
C ARG A 114 4.88 -17.79 -6.35
N ASN A 115 5.87 -17.18 -5.69
CA ASN A 115 6.83 -16.24 -6.29
C ASN A 115 6.16 -15.03 -6.97
N SER A 116 5.09 -14.52 -6.37
CA SER A 116 4.31 -13.40 -6.90
C SER A 116 4.68 -12.05 -6.28
N GLU A 117 5.68 -11.99 -5.39
CA GLU A 117 6.04 -10.81 -4.60
C GLU A 117 6.34 -9.60 -5.48
N THR A 118 7.19 -9.76 -6.51
CA THR A 118 7.52 -8.67 -7.44
C THR A 118 6.31 -8.18 -8.22
N GLN A 119 5.46 -9.09 -8.69
CA GLN A 119 4.23 -8.71 -9.41
C GLN A 119 3.22 -8.05 -8.48
N GLN A 120 3.14 -8.48 -7.22
CA GLN A 120 2.29 -7.86 -6.20
C GLN A 120 2.72 -6.41 -5.94
N GLU A 121 4.02 -6.17 -5.77
CA GLU A 121 4.58 -4.82 -5.57
C GLU A 121 4.23 -3.91 -6.75
N LEU A 122 4.54 -4.34 -7.99
CA LEU A 122 4.26 -3.56 -9.19
C LEU A 122 2.77 -3.26 -9.41
N ILE A 123 1.89 -4.23 -9.11
CA ILE A 123 0.45 -4.02 -9.21
C ILE A 123 -0.03 -3.05 -8.12
N THR A 124 0.52 -3.15 -6.91
CA THR A 124 0.16 -2.25 -5.80
C THR A 124 0.58 -0.82 -6.12
N ASP A 125 1.81 -0.62 -6.59
CA ASP A 125 2.32 0.67 -7.05
C ASP A 125 1.46 1.26 -8.16
N TRP A 126 1.08 0.42 -9.14
CA TRP A 126 0.20 0.85 -10.23
C TRP A 126 -1.20 1.24 -9.72
N LEU A 127 -1.77 0.48 -8.78
CA LEU A 127 -3.07 0.80 -8.17
C LEU A 127 -3.01 2.10 -7.36
N ASP A 128 -1.93 2.32 -6.61
CA ASP A 128 -1.74 3.53 -5.81
C ASP A 128 -1.61 4.77 -6.69
N LYS A 129 -0.87 4.68 -7.80
CA LYS A 129 -0.77 5.77 -8.81
C LYS A 129 -2.12 6.11 -9.44
N ASN A 130 -2.97 5.11 -9.68
CA ASN A 130 -4.18 5.27 -10.49
C ASN A 130 -5.46 5.56 -9.67
N MET A 131 -5.61 4.94 -8.48
CA MET A 131 -6.75 5.18 -7.60
C MET A 131 -6.67 6.52 -6.85
N THR A 132 -5.48 7.10 -6.72
CA THR A 132 -5.29 8.42 -6.07
C THR A 132 -5.76 9.58 -6.95
N ASP A 133 -6.00 9.38 -8.25
CA ASP A 133 -6.49 10.41 -9.16
C ASP A 133 -7.93 10.87 -8.86
N LYS A 134 -8.74 10.08 -8.14
CA LYS A 134 -10.12 10.47 -7.80
C LYS A 134 -10.25 11.51 -6.70
N LYS A 135 -9.14 11.96 -6.10
CA LYS A 135 -9.14 13.04 -5.09
C LYS A 135 -8.50 14.35 -5.60
N LYS A 136 -8.41 14.56 -6.92
CA LYS A 136 -7.88 15.81 -7.48
C LYS A 136 -8.91 16.84 -7.96
N ASN A 137 -10.21 16.54 -8.01
CA ASN A 137 -11.22 17.48 -8.54
C ASN A 137 -12.40 17.86 -7.61
N ASN A 138 -12.26 17.66 -6.30
CA ASN A 138 -12.89 18.55 -5.35
C ASN A 138 -11.77 19.40 -4.79
N GLY A 139 -11.75 20.68 -5.16
CA GLY A 139 -10.78 21.64 -4.67
C GLY A 139 -10.66 21.53 -3.16
N LYS A 140 -9.58 20.89 -2.71
CA LYS A 140 -9.00 21.21 -1.41
C LYS A 140 -8.70 22.70 -1.52
N LEU A 141 -9.53 23.52 -0.88
CA LEU A 141 -9.09 24.80 -0.37
C LEU A 141 -7.90 24.49 0.55
N ARG A 142 -6.70 24.42 -0.05
CA ARG A 142 -5.46 24.63 0.68
C ARG A 142 -5.45 26.11 0.96
N MET A 143 -5.99 26.48 2.12
CA MET A 143 -5.58 27.73 2.73
C MET A 143 -4.21 27.44 3.35
N ASP A 144 -3.15 27.81 2.63
CA ASP A 144 -1.83 27.94 3.23
C ASP A 144 -1.85 29.21 4.08
N PHE A 145 -2.07 29.05 5.38
CA PHE A 145 -1.86 30.12 6.34
C PHE A 145 -0.38 30.11 6.71
N GLY A 146 0.37 31.10 6.25
CA GLY A 146 1.75 31.33 6.70
C GLY A 146 1.78 31.67 8.19
N ASP A 147 2.81 31.19 8.89
CA ASP A 147 3.17 31.46 10.29
C ASP A 147 2.07 32.07 11.17
N ILE A 148 1.05 31.26 11.48
CA ILE A 148 0.13 31.56 12.56
C ILE A 148 0.53 30.72 13.77
N ASN A 149 1.37 31.30 14.63
CA ASN A 149 1.64 30.83 15.99
C ASN A 149 0.39 31.02 16.88
N SER A 150 -0.72 30.34 16.56
CA SER A 150 -1.91 30.36 17.41
C SER A 150 -2.57 28.97 17.49
N PRO A 151 -2.86 28.47 18.70
CA PRO A 151 -3.56 27.22 18.90
C PRO A 151 -5.06 27.47 18.70
N THR A 152 -5.51 27.60 17.46
CA THR A 152 -6.94 27.65 17.15
C THR A 152 -7.36 26.35 16.46
N GLN A 153 -8.11 25.50 17.17
CA GLN A 153 -8.74 24.32 16.59
C GLN A 153 -9.94 24.75 15.76
N PHE A 154 -9.82 24.67 14.43
CA PHE A 154 -10.97 24.76 13.54
C PHE A 154 -11.66 23.39 13.46
N GLN A 155 -12.80 23.24 14.14
CA GLN A 155 -13.69 22.09 13.94
C GLN A 155 -14.42 22.24 12.60
N ILE A 156 -13.88 21.58 11.58
CA ILE A 156 -14.62 21.35 10.33
C ILE A 156 -15.37 20.03 10.53
N ASN A 157 -16.69 20.11 10.72
CA ASN A 157 -17.56 18.94 10.77
C ASN A 157 -17.62 18.29 9.37
N SER A 158 -16.70 17.36 9.13
CA SER A 158 -16.66 16.50 7.96
C SER A 158 -16.34 15.10 8.45
N ASP A 159 -17.24 14.15 8.20
CA ASP A 159 -17.18 12.76 8.68
C ASP A 159 -15.91 11.99 8.24
N ASN A 160 -15.00 12.61 7.49
CA ASN A 160 -13.73 12.03 7.02
C ASN A 160 -12.55 13.02 6.98
N SER A 161 -12.54 14.08 7.78
CA SER A 161 -11.35 14.96 7.88
C SER A 161 -10.27 14.32 8.77
N VAL A 162 -9.27 13.70 8.14
CA VAL A 162 -8.01 13.39 8.83
C VAL A 162 -7.09 14.60 8.66
N GLN A 163 -6.94 15.37 9.73
CA GLN A 163 -5.96 16.44 9.82
C GLN A 163 -4.58 15.82 10.09
N THR A 164 -3.83 15.50 9.04
CA THR A 164 -2.40 15.21 9.19
C THR A 164 -1.66 16.54 9.31
N GLN A 165 -1.31 16.94 10.53
CA GLN A 165 -0.36 18.02 10.74
C GLN A 165 1.01 17.51 10.27
N LYS A 166 1.50 18.02 9.14
CA LYS A 166 2.93 17.96 8.83
C LYS A 166 3.60 18.98 9.73
N ILE A 167 3.94 18.56 10.93
CA ILE A 167 4.76 19.39 11.81
C ILE A 167 6.19 19.13 11.35
N GLU A 168 6.74 20.08 10.60
CA GLU A 168 8.17 20.13 10.32
C GLU A 168 8.81 20.81 11.53
N TYR A 169 9.72 20.09 12.20
CA TYR A 169 10.38 20.59 13.39
C TYR A 169 11.80 21.00 13.04
N SER A 170 12.25 22.11 13.63
CA SER A 170 13.65 22.48 13.53
C SER A 170 14.48 21.64 14.53
N ASN A 171 15.73 21.37 14.19
CA ASN A 171 16.66 20.75 15.13
C ASN A 171 16.79 21.57 16.44
N GLU A 172 16.59 22.88 16.37
CA GLU A 172 16.64 23.79 17.52
C GLU A 172 15.51 23.54 18.51
N ASP A 173 14.31 23.21 18.03
CA ASP A 173 13.16 22.93 18.90
C ASP A 173 13.38 21.64 19.70
N ILE A 174 13.97 20.63 19.06
CA ILE A 174 14.30 19.35 19.71
C ILE A 174 15.40 19.56 20.77
N SER A 175 16.42 20.37 20.48
CA SER A 175 17.46 20.71 21.45
C SER A 175 16.90 21.45 22.66
N LYS A 176 16.02 22.45 22.47
CA LYS A 176 15.37 23.19 23.57
C LYS A 176 14.59 22.25 24.49
N ILE A 177 13.98 21.21 23.95
CA ILE A 177 13.23 20.22 24.73
C ILE A 177 14.14 19.36 25.58
N PHE A 178 15.25 18.90 25.03
CA PHE A 178 16.23 18.16 25.81
C PHE A 178 16.81 18.99 26.95
N GLU A 179 16.99 20.30 26.77
CA GLU A 179 17.36 21.21 27.85
C GLU A 179 16.29 21.30 28.95
N LEU A 180 15.00 21.40 28.57
CA LEU A 180 13.89 21.44 29.52
C LEU A 180 13.75 20.13 30.29
N ILE A 181 13.85 18.99 29.61
CA ILE A 181 13.84 17.67 30.24
C ILE A 181 15.00 17.55 31.22
N ARG A 182 16.22 17.91 30.81
CA ARG A 182 17.40 17.90 31.70
C ARG A 182 17.21 18.83 32.90
N LYS A 183 16.57 19.98 32.74
CA LYS A 183 16.29 20.91 33.83
C LYS A 183 15.36 20.26 34.86
N ASP A 184 14.34 19.55 34.42
CA ASP A 184 13.40 18.86 35.31
C ASP A 184 13.98 17.59 35.94
N LEU A 185 14.95 16.94 35.29
CA LEU A 185 15.69 15.81 35.86
C LEU A 185 16.70 16.21 36.94
N LYS A 186 17.09 17.49 37.03
CA LYS A 186 18.01 17.98 38.06
C LYS A 186 17.35 17.83 39.45
N GLY A 187 17.78 16.81 40.18
CA GLY A 187 17.29 16.50 41.52
C GLY A 187 16.58 15.15 41.64
N ILE A 188 16.33 14.46 40.52
CA ILE A 188 15.76 13.12 40.50
C ILE A 188 16.89 12.10 40.33
N ASN A 189 17.28 11.45 41.42
CA ASN A 189 18.32 10.41 41.40
C ASN A 189 17.68 9.01 41.41
N ASN A 190 17.07 8.64 40.29
CA ASN A 190 16.52 7.30 40.03
C ASN A 190 17.22 6.67 38.81
N SER A 191 17.27 5.34 38.72
CA SER A 191 17.81 4.61 37.57
C SER A 191 17.16 5.03 36.26
N GLU A 192 15.85 5.28 36.26
CA GLU A 192 15.09 5.73 35.07
C GLU A 192 15.52 7.13 34.60
N SER A 193 15.86 8.03 35.53
CA SER A 193 16.36 9.38 35.22
C SER A 193 17.73 9.33 34.54
N GLN A 194 18.59 8.39 34.97
CA GLN A 194 19.90 8.16 34.35
C GLN A 194 19.75 7.54 32.96
N GLU A 195 18.81 6.61 32.78
CA GLU A 195 18.50 6.00 31.49
C GLU A 195 17.95 7.02 30.50
N LEU A 196 17.01 7.87 30.93
CA LEU A 196 16.48 8.97 30.13
C LEU A 196 17.58 9.96 29.73
N SER A 197 18.48 10.31 30.65
CA SER A 197 19.61 11.21 30.35
C SER A 197 20.53 10.61 29.28
N ALA A 198 20.87 9.31 29.41
CA ALA A 198 21.71 8.61 28.43
C ALA A 198 21.03 8.49 27.06
N GLU A 199 19.71 8.30 27.02
CA GLU A 199 18.96 8.20 25.76
C GLU A 199 18.85 9.57 25.06
N ILE A 200 18.72 10.66 25.82
CA ILE A 200 18.77 12.03 25.30
C ILE A 200 20.12 12.30 24.63
N GLU A 201 21.25 11.97 25.28
CA GLU A 201 22.59 12.16 24.71
C GLU A 201 22.80 11.38 23.40
N LYS A 202 22.33 10.12 23.37
CA LYS A 202 22.38 9.29 22.15
C LYS A 202 21.51 9.87 21.04
N THR A 203 20.40 10.52 21.39
CA THR A 203 19.48 11.14 20.44
C THR A 203 20.05 12.42 19.87
N GLU A 204 20.63 13.28 20.71
CA GLU A 204 21.37 14.48 20.29
C GLU A 204 22.53 14.15 19.36
N SER A 205 23.32 13.13 19.70
CA SER A 205 24.42 12.68 18.84
C SER A 205 23.93 12.26 17.45
N LYS A 206 22.79 11.58 17.36
CA LYS A 206 22.20 11.22 16.06
C LYS A 206 21.64 12.44 15.32
N LEU A 207 20.98 13.34 16.03
CA LEU A 207 20.42 14.58 15.48
C LEU A 207 21.51 15.45 14.85
N ASN A 208 22.62 15.66 15.58
CA ASN A 208 23.77 16.43 15.10
C ASN A 208 24.45 15.80 13.88
N ASN A 209 24.34 14.47 13.73
CA ASN A 209 24.84 13.73 12.57
C ASN A 209 23.83 13.65 11.41
N GLY A 210 22.70 14.37 11.49
CA GLY A 210 21.66 14.38 10.46
C GLY A 210 20.93 13.05 10.28
N LYS A 211 20.97 12.18 11.29
CA LYS A 211 20.31 10.86 11.25
C LYS A 211 18.90 10.95 11.79
N ASP A 212 18.03 10.05 11.33
CA ASP A 212 16.66 9.94 11.86
C ASP A 212 16.68 9.58 13.36
N ILE A 213 15.87 10.33 14.12
CA ILE A 213 15.72 10.21 15.57
C ILE A 213 14.30 9.84 16.00
N LYS A 214 13.37 9.64 15.06
CA LYS A 214 11.94 9.42 15.37
C LYS A 214 11.71 8.26 16.34
N THR A 215 12.37 7.13 16.12
CA THR A 215 12.27 5.97 17.03
C THR A 215 12.80 6.28 18.43
N ARG A 216 13.86 7.08 18.54
CA ARG A 216 14.43 7.44 19.85
C ARG A 216 13.56 8.44 20.60
N LEU A 217 12.91 9.36 19.90
CA LEU A 217 11.95 10.28 20.52
C LEU A 217 10.77 9.53 21.15
N LEU A 218 10.29 8.45 20.52
CA LEU A 218 9.27 7.58 21.12
C LEU A 218 9.77 6.90 22.39
N ILE A 219 11.01 6.38 22.40
CA ILE A 219 11.64 5.77 23.58
C ILE A 219 11.77 6.80 24.72
N ILE A 220 12.21 8.02 24.40
CA ILE A 220 12.28 9.13 25.37
C ILE A 220 10.90 9.40 25.97
N GLY A 221 9.85 9.37 25.16
CA GLY A 221 8.49 9.58 25.64
C GLY A 221 7.95 8.47 26.53
N GLU A 222 8.30 7.21 26.25
CA GLU A 222 8.02 6.08 27.16
C GLU A 222 8.72 6.27 28.50
N LEU A 223 10.00 6.62 28.50
CA LEU A 223 10.76 6.89 29.73
C LEU A 223 10.18 8.08 30.54
N ILE A 224 9.67 9.12 29.85
CA ILE A 224 8.96 10.24 30.50
C ILE A 224 7.66 9.76 31.15
N LYS A 225 6.93 8.82 30.52
CA LYS A 225 5.72 8.25 31.12
C LYS A 225 6.05 7.40 32.35
N ASP A 226 7.12 6.62 32.30
CA ASP A 226 7.55 5.74 33.38
C ASP A 226 7.99 6.54 34.62
N ILE A 227 8.78 7.61 34.42
CA ILE A 227 9.16 8.55 35.50
C ILE A 227 7.94 9.34 36.01
N GLY A 228 6.94 9.52 35.15
CA GLY A 228 5.70 10.23 35.42
C GLY A 228 5.73 11.65 34.85
N ILE A 229 4.87 11.91 33.86
CA ILE A 229 4.80 13.19 33.13
C ILE A 229 4.75 14.42 34.06
N GLY A 230 4.09 14.30 35.23
CA GLY A 230 3.98 15.35 36.22
C GLY A 230 5.30 15.82 36.85
N THR A 231 6.40 15.06 36.72
CA THR A 231 7.73 15.49 37.16
C THR A 231 8.34 16.54 36.23
N PHE A 232 7.91 16.59 34.96
CA PHE A 232 8.48 17.45 33.94
C PHE A 232 7.75 18.81 33.85
N THR A 233 7.78 19.56 34.94
CA THR A 233 7.03 20.83 35.06
C THR A 233 7.54 21.93 34.11
N SER A 234 8.86 22.03 33.87
CA SER A 234 9.42 22.98 32.90
C SER A 234 9.09 22.57 31.47
N LEU A 235 9.02 21.27 31.19
CA LEU A 235 8.55 20.77 29.90
C LEU A 235 7.07 21.09 29.71
N LEU A 236 6.20 20.68 30.63
CA LEU A 236 4.74 20.87 30.55
C LEU A 236 4.31 22.34 30.45
N SER A 237 5.07 23.25 31.06
CA SER A 237 4.81 24.70 31.00
C SER A 237 5.35 25.37 29.74
N SER A 238 6.12 24.65 28.92
CA SER A 238 6.70 25.19 27.69
C SER A 238 5.70 25.17 26.54
N PRO A 239 5.58 26.26 25.76
CA PRO A 239 4.77 26.28 24.53
C PRO A 239 5.17 25.20 23.51
N ILE A 240 6.42 24.72 23.58
CA ILE A 240 6.97 23.70 22.66
C ILE A 240 6.45 22.29 23.03
N TYR A 241 5.95 22.07 24.25
CA TYR A 241 5.47 20.76 24.67
C TYR A 241 4.30 20.24 23.84
N GLU A 242 3.30 21.09 23.58
CA GLU A 242 2.15 20.72 22.74
C GLU A 242 2.58 20.36 21.31
N MET A 243 3.67 20.94 20.83
CA MET A 243 4.23 20.62 19.52
C MET A 243 4.87 19.23 19.50
N VAL A 244 5.54 18.82 20.58
CA VAL A 244 6.38 17.60 20.59
C VAL A 244 5.74 16.42 21.29
N LYS A 245 4.63 16.64 21.99
CA LYS A 245 3.77 15.59 22.53
C LYS A 245 3.48 14.45 21.54
N PRO A 246 3.14 14.70 20.25
CA PRO A 246 2.95 13.64 19.27
C PRO A 246 4.22 12.83 18.96
N MET A 247 5.41 13.43 19.06
CA MET A 247 6.69 12.77 18.78
C MET A 247 7.16 11.87 19.91
N LEU A 248 6.84 12.26 21.14
CA LEU A 248 7.08 11.45 22.33
C LEU A 248 6.02 10.34 22.47
N GLY A 249 4.94 10.39 21.69
CA GLY A 249 3.84 9.42 21.80
C GLY A 249 3.09 9.52 23.14
N ILE A 250 3.06 10.72 23.73
CA ILE A 250 2.42 11.03 25.02
C ILE A 250 1.04 11.68 24.82
#